data_AF-A0A7V2UHN2-F1
#
_entry.id   AF-A0A7V2UHN2-F1
#
_cell.length_a   1.000
_cell.length_b   1.000
_cell.length_c   1.000
_cell.angle_alpha   90.00
_cell.angle_beta   90.00
_cell.angle_gamma   90.00
#
_symmetry.space_group_name_H-M   'P 1'
#
loop_
_entity.id
_entity.type
_entity.pdbx_description
1 polymer ?
#
loop_
_entity_poly.entity_id
_entity_poly.type
_entity_poly.pdbx_seq_one_letter_code
_entity_poly.pdbx_strand_id
1 'polypeptide(L)' 'MVLAASHADEKAQPGIYVLHPWPGAQPGMRIH' A
#
# COMPACT_ATOMS: atom_id res chain seq x y z
N MET A 1 8.27 -9.15 -4.07
CA MET A 1 7.78 -8.60 -2.79
C MET A 1 6.83 -7.44 -3.12
N VAL A 2 5.80 -7.17 -2.28
CA VAL A 2 4.74 -6.18 -2.54
C VAL A 2 4.75 -5.12 -1.43
N LEU A 3 4.49 -3.85 -1.78
CA LEU A 3 4.36 -2.78 -0.79
C LEU A 3 2.96 -2.78 -0.17
N ALA A 4 2.92 -2.73 1.17
CA ALA A 4 1.69 -2.68 1.95
C ALA A 4 1.85 -1.66 3.08
N ALA A 5 0.73 -1.01 3.46
CA ALA A 5 0.63 -0.26 4.69
C ALA A 5 -0.01 -1.15 5.77
N SER A 6 0.46 -1.01 7.00
CA SER A 6 -0.11 -1.71 8.15
C SER A 6 -0.46 -0.72 9.25
N HIS A 7 -1.54 -1.00 9.97
CA HIS A 7 -1.93 -0.23 11.14
C HIS A 7 -2.19 -1.17 12.31
N ALA A 8 -1.61 -0.85 13.46
CA ALA A 8 -1.64 -1.68 14.67
C ALA A 8 -2.55 -1.13 15.78
N ASP A 9 -3.27 -0.03 15.53
CA ASP A 9 -4.25 0.47 16.50
C ASP A 9 -5.47 -0.46 16.53
N GLU A 10 -5.59 -1.18 17.63
CA GLU A 10 -6.66 -2.16 17.88
C GLU A 10 -8.04 -1.52 18.04
N LYS A 11 -8.11 -0.22 18.38
CA LYS A 11 -9.38 0.49 18.59
C LYS A 11 -9.90 1.18 17.33
N ALA A 12 -9.02 1.43 16.37
CA ALA A 12 -9.39 2.03 15.09
C ALA A 12 -9.79 0.94 14.09
N GLN A 13 -8.85 0.51 13.26
CA GLN A 13 -9.00 -0.57 12.28
C GLN A 13 -7.62 -1.23 12.11
N PRO A 14 -7.35 -2.28 12.90
CA PRO A 14 -6.10 -3.01 12.76
C PRO A 14 -6.10 -3.79 11.44
N GLY A 15 -4.99 -3.80 10.70
CA GLY A 15 -4.91 -4.52 9.44
C GLY A 15 -3.69 -4.24 8.57
N ILE A 16 -3.60 -5.00 7.47
CA ILE A 16 -2.59 -4.86 6.41
C ILE A 16 -3.32 -4.58 5.10
N TYR A 17 -2.90 -3.53 4.40
CA TYR A 17 -3.53 -3.03 3.18
C TYR A 17 -2.49 -2.95 2.06
N VAL A 18 -2.81 -3.54 0.91
CA VAL A 18 -1.97 -3.45 -0.29
C VAL A 18 -2.05 -2.02 -0.83
N LEU A 19 -0.88 -1.44 -1.11
CA LEU A 19 -0.83 -0.12 -1.73
C LEU A 19 -1.14 -0.25 -3.22
N HIS A 20 -2.15 0.47 -3.67
CA HIS A 20 -2.47 0.59 -5.09
C HIS A 20 -1.60 1.67 -5.75
N PRO A 21 -1.22 1.47 -7.01
CA PRO A 21 -0.50 2.48 -7.75
C PRO A 21 -1.38 3.71 -8.04
N TRP A 22 -0.72 4.83 -8.34
CA TRP A 22 -1.41 6.05 -8.78
C TRP A 22 -2.09 5.83 -10.16
N PRO A 23 -3.23 6.47 -10.46
CA PRO A 23 -3.92 6.30 -11.74
C PRO A 23 -3.01 6.50 -12.97
N GLY A 24 -2.94 5.51 -13.85
CA GLY A 24 -2.10 5.58 -15.06
C GLY A 24 -0.64 5.17 -14.86
N ALA A 25 -0.25 4.73 -13.66
CA ALA A 25 1.04 4.05 -13.49
C ALA A 25 1.09 2.76 -14.33
N GLN A 26 2.20 2.54 -15.01
CA GLN A 26 2.44 1.38 -15.85
C GLN A 26 3.48 0.43 -15.22
N PRO A 27 3.47 -0.87 -15.57
CA PRO A 27 4.50 -1.80 -15.12
C PRO A 27 5.91 -1.30 -15.45
N GLY A 28 6.80 -1.34 -14.47
CA GLY A 28 8.22 -0.93 -14.62
C GLY A 28 8.50 0.54 -14.34
N MET A 29 7.49 1.39 -14.10
CA MET A 29 7.70 2.73 -13.56
C MET A 29 8.34 2.66 -12.16
N ARG A 30 9.26 3.60 -11.87
CA ARG A 30 9.97 3.67 -10.60
C ARG A 30 9.27 4.65 -9.65
N ILE A 31 9.13 4.24 -8.39
CA ILE A 31 8.64 5.09 -7.30
C ILE A 31 9.87 5.63 -6.57
N HIS A 32 9.90 6.93 -6.30
CA HIS A 32 10.98 7.64 -5.61
C HIS A 32 10.48 8.27 -4.33
#